data_AF-A0A918AY42-F1
#
_entry.id   AF-A0A918AY42-F1
#
_cell.length_a   1.000
_cell.length_b   1.000
_cell.length_c   1.000
_cell.angle_alpha   90.00
_cell.angle_beta   90.00
_cell.angle_gamma   90.00
#
_symmetry.space_group_name_H-M   'P 1'
#
loop_
_entity.id
_entity.type
_entity.pdbx_description
1 polymer ?
#
loop_
_entity_poly.entity_id
_entity_poly.type
_entity_poly.pdbx_seq_one_letter_code
_entity_poly.pdbx_strand_id
1 'polypeptide(L)'
;MWGNRVRARRADTEAAFHATGSDDFPPGGAEREKTASATGDVMSTSTTPSLVELIARADERGLAAAALACLDRCLPLLAPEATDQLRPLWLGVARGGTGWADRLAEARAAVEAARTAPADAEEAALVRRMLDAAPGAWAREPLREWADTCSLAALELHHRLCAAPSPGLAEVLDRCRTGGPQGAGPLADGELRRQTRVLEILADGAAGGLRRALDLSAEGRRVLQAVLSRRARTA
;
A
#
# COMPACT_ATOMS: atom_id res chain seq x y z
N MET A 1 3.01 42.21 -6.00
CA MET A 1 2.06 42.92 -5.10
C MET A 1 0.74 42.16 -5.08
N TRP A 2 0.69 41.09 -4.29
CA TRP A 2 -0.45 40.19 -4.04
C TRP A 2 -0.25 39.79 -2.56
N GLY A 3 -1.19 39.81 -1.63
CA GLY A 3 -2.62 40.02 -1.63
C GLY A 3 -3.07 39.45 -0.27
N ASN A 4 -3.09 40.30 0.76
CA ASN A 4 -3.58 39.95 2.09
C ASN A 4 -5.10 39.77 2.06
N ARG A 5 -5.59 38.60 2.51
CA ARG A 5 -6.78 38.51 3.39
C ARG A 5 -6.96 37.09 3.94
N VAL A 6 -6.84 37.01 5.26
CA VAL A 6 -7.16 35.85 6.09
C VAL A 6 -8.38 36.22 6.94
N ARG A 7 -9.25 35.21 7.16
CA ARG A 7 -10.34 35.08 8.15
C ARG A 7 -11.62 35.89 7.94
N ALA A 8 -12.75 35.18 7.84
CA ALA A 8 -13.62 34.94 9.01
C ALA A 8 -14.76 33.95 8.69
N ARG A 9 -15.36 33.45 9.78
CA ARG A 9 -16.65 32.72 9.94
C ARG A 9 -16.60 31.19 9.86
N ARG A 10 -16.40 30.60 11.03
CA ARG A 10 -16.96 29.30 11.42
C ARG A 10 -18.20 29.63 12.25
N ALA A 11 -19.34 29.08 11.87
CA ALA A 11 -20.61 29.26 12.57
C ALA A 11 -20.79 28.18 13.63
N ASP A 12 -21.35 28.60 14.75
CA ASP A 12 -21.76 27.83 15.91
C ASP A 12 -22.97 26.94 15.59
N THR A 13 -22.98 25.72 16.14
CA THR A 13 -24.21 24.96 16.39
C THR A 13 -24.00 24.07 17.61
N GLU A 14 -24.41 24.58 18.76
CA GLU A 14 -24.61 23.82 20.00
C GLU A 14 -26.02 24.17 20.52
N ALA A 15 -26.92 23.18 20.49
CA ALA A 15 -28.22 23.18 21.16
C ALA A 15 -28.52 21.70 21.47
N ALA A 16 -28.22 21.25 22.68
CA ALA A 16 -29.15 21.22 23.82
C ALA A 16 -30.29 20.22 23.63
N PHE A 17 -30.10 19.02 24.19
CA PHE A 17 -31.17 18.06 24.49
C PHE A 17 -31.11 17.79 25.99
N HIS A 18 -32.15 18.20 26.72
CA HIS A 18 -32.33 17.92 28.13
C HIS A 18 -33.78 17.51 28.38
N ALA A 19 -33.93 16.58 29.33
CA ALA A 19 -35.11 16.23 30.12
C ALA A 19 -36.08 15.23 29.47
N THR A 20 -36.75 14.28 30.14
CA THR A 20 -36.84 13.78 31.54
C THR A 20 -37.86 12.61 31.52
N GLY A 21 -37.80 11.68 32.48
CA GLY A 21 -38.87 10.70 32.80
C GLY A 21 -38.29 9.33 33.18
N SER A 22 -38.05 8.98 34.45
CA SER A 22 -38.96 8.64 35.58
C SER A 22 -39.81 7.39 35.34
N ASP A 23 -39.47 6.37 36.15
CA ASP A 23 -40.29 5.36 36.85
C ASP A 23 -41.23 4.43 36.07
N ASP A 24 -40.96 3.11 36.12
CA ASP A 24 -41.75 2.19 36.97
C ASP A 24 -41.21 0.73 36.93
N PHE A 25 -41.01 0.16 38.11
CA PHE A 25 -40.94 -1.29 38.40
C PHE A 25 -42.41 -1.74 38.69
N PRO A 26 -42.84 -3.02 38.54
CA PRO A 26 -42.47 -4.05 39.51
C PRO A 26 -42.54 -5.51 38.94
N PRO A 27 -42.75 -6.60 39.73
CA PRO A 27 -41.81 -7.73 39.76
C PRO A 27 -42.42 -9.06 39.28
N GLY A 28 -41.60 -10.09 39.11
CA GLY A 28 -42.13 -11.44 38.89
C GLY A 28 -41.05 -12.47 38.60
N GLY A 29 -40.62 -13.17 39.64
CA GLY A 29 -39.76 -14.34 39.51
C GLY A 29 -40.49 -15.49 38.82
N ALA A 30 -39.77 -16.20 37.96
CA ALA A 30 -40.01 -17.61 37.67
C ALA A 30 -38.69 -18.21 37.21
N GLU A 31 -38.12 -19.02 38.09
CA GLU A 31 -37.04 -19.94 37.84
C GLU A 31 -37.30 -20.76 36.58
N ARG A 32 -36.35 -20.77 35.65
CA ARG A 32 -36.26 -21.81 34.62
C ARG A 32 -34.82 -22.27 34.50
N GLU A 33 -34.63 -23.50 34.96
CA GLU A 33 -33.85 -24.56 34.33
C GLU A 33 -32.63 -24.15 33.51
N LYS A 34 -31.51 -24.17 34.23
CA LYS A 34 -30.24 -24.82 33.87
C LYS A 34 -30.32 -25.69 32.60
N THR A 35 -30.15 -25.08 31.45
CA THR A 35 -29.63 -25.74 30.24
C THR A 35 -28.23 -25.20 30.01
N ALA A 36 -27.26 -26.07 30.21
CA ALA A 36 -25.88 -25.83 29.83
C ALA A 36 -25.82 -25.73 28.30
N SER A 37 -26.06 -24.53 27.76
CA SER A 37 -25.67 -24.21 26.40
C SER A 37 -24.17 -23.96 26.45
N ALA A 38 -23.43 -24.97 26.01
CA ALA A 38 -22.02 -24.85 25.70
C ALA A 38 -21.86 -23.66 24.75
N THR A 39 -21.48 -22.53 25.32
CA THR A 39 -20.94 -21.39 24.60
C THR A 39 -19.62 -21.90 24.05
N GLY A 40 -19.67 -22.50 22.87
CA GLY A 40 -18.54 -22.52 21.97
C GLY A 40 -18.24 -21.06 21.69
N ASP A 41 -17.41 -20.48 22.53
CA ASP A 41 -16.67 -19.28 22.22
C ASP A 41 -15.90 -19.62 20.94
N VAL A 42 -16.50 -19.25 19.80
CA VAL A 42 -15.81 -19.22 18.53
C VAL A 42 -14.73 -18.20 18.77
N MET A 43 -13.56 -18.69 19.17
CA MET A 43 -12.31 -17.98 19.05
C MET A 43 -12.29 -17.51 17.60
N SER A 44 -12.70 -16.27 17.41
CA SER A 44 -12.46 -15.51 16.20
C SER A 44 -10.95 -15.36 16.20
N THR A 45 -10.26 -16.40 15.72
CA THR A 45 -8.89 -16.30 15.26
C THR A 45 -8.98 -15.29 14.12
N SER A 46 -8.83 -14.03 14.50
CA SER A 46 -8.73 -12.90 13.58
C SER A 46 -7.39 -13.08 12.89
N THR A 47 -7.35 -14.05 11.98
CA THR A 47 -6.22 -14.32 11.12
C THR A 47 -6.09 -13.05 10.30
N THR A 48 -5.03 -12.30 10.59
CA THR A 48 -4.75 -11.09 9.83
C THR A 48 -4.62 -11.51 8.37
N PRO A 49 -5.41 -10.94 7.45
CA PRO A 49 -5.41 -11.39 6.07
C PRO A 49 -4.01 -11.29 5.46
N SER A 50 -3.61 -12.33 4.76
CA SER A 50 -2.35 -12.40 4.03
C SER A 50 -2.31 -11.37 2.92
N LEU A 51 -1.11 -10.97 2.49
CA LEU A 51 -0.96 -9.97 1.42
C LEU A 51 -1.69 -10.37 0.14
N VAL A 52 -1.65 -11.65 -0.24
CA VAL A 52 -2.39 -12.16 -1.41
C VAL A 52 -3.90 -11.97 -1.25
N GLU A 53 -4.45 -12.22 -0.06
CA GLU A 53 -5.87 -11.97 0.22
C GLU A 53 -6.19 -10.48 0.20
N LEU A 54 -5.30 -9.61 0.68
CA LEU A 54 -5.47 -8.15 0.57
C LEU A 54 -5.53 -7.68 -0.88
N ILE A 55 -4.65 -8.20 -1.74
CA ILE A 55 -4.65 -7.87 -3.18
C ILE A 55 -5.93 -8.42 -3.83
N ALA A 56 -6.31 -9.66 -3.51
CA ALA A 56 -7.49 -10.30 -4.09
C ALA A 56 -8.81 -9.59 -3.76
N ARG A 57 -8.91 -8.89 -2.62
CA ARG A 57 -10.11 -8.15 -2.19
C ARG A 57 -10.13 -6.67 -2.55
N ALA A 58 -9.01 -6.11 -3.02
CA ALA A 58 -8.93 -4.68 -3.33
C ALA A 58 -9.79 -4.31 -4.56
N ASP A 59 -10.24 -3.05 -4.55
CA ASP A 59 -10.88 -2.38 -5.69
C ASP A 59 -9.83 -1.85 -6.67
N GLU A 60 -10.25 -1.31 -7.81
CA GLU A 60 -9.35 -0.79 -8.85
C GLU A 60 -8.39 0.27 -8.29
N ARG A 61 -8.91 1.16 -7.44
CA ARG A 61 -8.10 2.23 -6.82
C ARG A 61 -7.06 1.64 -5.88
N GLY A 62 -7.43 0.70 -5.04
CA GLY A 62 -6.55 0.01 -4.10
C GLY A 62 -5.45 -0.78 -4.81
N LEU A 63 -5.81 -1.51 -5.87
CA LEU A 63 -4.89 -2.26 -6.71
C LEU A 63 -3.86 -1.35 -7.40
N ALA A 64 -4.33 -0.29 -8.08
CA ALA A 64 -3.46 0.67 -8.74
C ALA A 64 -2.53 1.39 -7.75
N ALA A 65 -3.06 1.81 -6.59
CA ALA A 65 -2.28 2.44 -5.54
C ALA A 65 -1.22 1.51 -4.95
N ALA A 66 -1.55 0.24 -4.70
CA ALA A 66 -0.62 -0.74 -4.14
C ALA A 66 0.53 -1.07 -5.10
N ALA A 67 0.23 -1.28 -6.39
CA ALA A 67 1.22 -1.46 -7.43
C ALA A 67 2.15 -0.24 -7.55
N LEU A 68 1.55 0.96 -7.62
CA LEU A 68 2.28 2.22 -7.74
C LEU A 68 3.13 2.51 -6.51
N ALA A 69 2.67 2.15 -5.31
CA ALA A 69 3.45 2.26 -4.08
C ALA A 69 4.73 1.40 -4.14
N CYS A 70 4.64 0.17 -4.66
CA CYS A 70 5.80 -0.70 -4.86
C CYS A 70 6.80 -0.08 -5.86
N LEU A 71 6.29 0.41 -7.00
CA LEU A 71 7.11 1.07 -8.01
C LEU A 71 7.79 2.34 -7.48
N ASP A 72 7.05 3.20 -6.77
CA ASP A 72 7.52 4.47 -6.20
C ASP A 72 8.62 4.30 -5.16
N ARG A 73 8.62 3.19 -4.42
CA ARG A 73 9.71 2.81 -3.52
C ARG A 73 10.95 2.35 -4.27
N CYS A 74 10.78 1.66 -5.40
CA CYS A 74 11.85 1.07 -6.19
C CYS A 74 12.46 2.03 -7.23
N LEU A 75 11.80 3.16 -7.51
CA LEU A 75 12.23 4.16 -8.49
C LEU A 75 13.70 4.62 -8.40
N PRO A 76 14.32 4.75 -7.20
CA PRO A 76 15.74 5.12 -7.08
C PRO A 76 16.71 4.19 -7.82
N LEU A 77 16.30 2.95 -8.15
CA LEU A 77 17.12 2.02 -8.94
C LEU A 77 17.19 2.39 -10.43
N LEU A 78 16.22 3.16 -10.94
CA LEU A 78 16.23 3.70 -12.31
C LEU A 78 16.82 5.11 -12.36
N ALA A 79 16.43 5.93 -11.38
CA ALA A 79 16.77 7.33 -11.30
C ALA A 79 16.93 7.70 -9.82
N PRO A 80 18.16 7.70 -9.26
CA PRO A 80 18.41 7.92 -7.83
C PRO A 80 17.84 9.24 -7.29
N GLU A 81 17.82 10.27 -8.13
CA GLU A 81 17.31 11.61 -7.84
C GLU A 81 15.82 11.80 -8.20
N ALA A 82 15.16 10.77 -8.73
CA ALA A 82 13.75 10.84 -9.07
C ALA A 82 12.87 10.93 -7.82
N THR A 83 12.02 11.95 -7.78
CA THR A 83 11.15 12.23 -6.64
C THR A 83 9.68 12.41 -7.01
N ASP A 84 9.37 12.78 -8.26
CA ASP A 84 8.04 13.19 -8.69
C ASP A 84 7.61 12.64 -10.06
N GLN A 85 8.43 11.83 -10.71
CA GLN A 85 8.19 11.29 -12.06
C GLN A 85 6.90 10.44 -12.12
N LEU A 86 6.49 9.84 -10.98
CA LEU A 86 5.24 9.07 -10.86
C LEU A 86 4.04 9.91 -10.40
N ARG A 87 4.21 11.22 -10.17
CA ARG A 87 3.15 12.13 -9.73
C ARG A 87 1.93 12.12 -10.67
N PRO A 88 2.07 12.08 -12.02
CA PRO A 88 0.93 11.96 -12.92
C PRO A 88 0.08 10.72 -12.62
N LEU A 89 0.70 9.56 -12.40
CA LEU A 89 0.00 8.32 -12.07
C LEU A 89 -0.73 8.39 -10.73
N TRP A 90 -0.08 8.92 -9.69
CA TRP A 90 -0.73 9.13 -8.39
C TRP A 90 -1.96 10.04 -8.49
N LEU A 91 -1.93 11.05 -9.36
CA LEU A 91 -3.09 11.89 -9.65
C LEU A 91 -4.22 11.11 -10.35
N GLY A 92 -3.88 10.19 -11.27
CA GLY A 92 -4.85 9.30 -11.91
C GLY A 92 -5.56 8.40 -10.91
N VAL A 93 -4.79 7.78 -10.01
CA VAL A 93 -5.32 6.98 -8.89
C VAL A 93 -6.23 7.82 -7.99
N ALA A 94 -5.80 9.04 -7.64
CA ALA A 94 -6.59 9.94 -6.80
C ALA A 94 -7.95 10.30 -7.44
N ARG A 95 -8.01 10.34 -8.77
CA ARG A 95 -9.20 10.65 -9.58
C ARG A 95 -9.93 9.40 -10.09
N GLY A 96 -9.70 8.24 -9.46
CA GLY A 96 -10.41 7.00 -9.80
C GLY A 96 -10.23 6.56 -11.25
N GLY A 97 -9.01 6.71 -11.79
CA GLY A 97 -8.69 6.27 -13.15
C GLY A 97 -8.97 7.28 -14.26
N THR A 98 -9.53 8.45 -13.93
CA THR A 98 -9.75 9.52 -14.93
C THR A 98 -8.42 9.83 -15.64
N GLY A 99 -8.39 9.73 -16.97
CA GLY A 99 -7.19 9.96 -17.81
C GLY A 99 -6.00 9.07 -17.44
N TRP A 100 -6.25 7.86 -16.96
CA TRP A 100 -5.21 6.90 -16.54
C TRP A 100 -4.18 6.62 -17.63
N ALA A 101 -4.62 6.29 -18.86
CA ALA A 101 -3.73 5.95 -19.97
C ALA A 101 -2.77 7.10 -20.31
N ASP A 102 -3.28 8.34 -20.41
CA ASP A 102 -2.46 9.51 -20.71
C ASP A 102 -1.44 9.80 -19.60
N ARG A 103 -1.85 9.68 -18.34
CA ARG A 103 -0.97 9.84 -17.16
C ARG A 103 0.10 8.75 -17.09
N LEU A 104 -0.23 7.54 -17.52
CA LEU A 104 0.74 6.46 -17.62
C LEU A 104 1.77 6.72 -18.70
N ALA A 105 1.35 7.21 -19.86
CA ALA A 105 2.28 7.65 -20.91
C ALA A 105 3.18 8.80 -20.43
N GLU A 106 2.61 9.80 -19.73
CA GLU A 106 3.35 10.92 -19.14
C GLU A 106 4.41 10.43 -18.13
N ALA A 107 4.03 9.54 -17.21
CA ALA A 107 4.97 8.99 -16.23
C ALA A 107 6.07 8.16 -16.87
N ARG A 108 5.76 7.34 -17.90
CA ARG A 108 6.78 6.59 -18.65
C ARG A 108 7.79 7.52 -19.31
N ALA A 109 7.33 8.58 -19.96
CA ALA A 109 8.21 9.57 -20.57
C ALA A 109 9.08 10.30 -19.52
N ALA A 110 8.49 10.68 -18.38
CA ALA A 110 9.22 11.35 -17.30
C ALA A 110 10.29 10.46 -16.67
N VAL A 111 9.99 9.18 -16.45
CA VAL A 111 10.96 8.20 -15.92
C VAL A 111 12.09 7.96 -16.92
N GLU A 112 11.79 7.79 -18.21
CA GLU A 112 12.83 7.60 -19.22
C GLU A 112 13.73 8.83 -19.36
N ALA A 113 13.18 10.04 -19.33
CA ALA A 113 13.95 11.27 -19.38
C ALA A 113 14.86 11.47 -18.15
N ALA A 114 14.44 10.98 -16.97
CA ALA A 114 15.20 11.08 -15.72
C ALA A 114 16.17 9.91 -15.49
N ARG A 115 16.11 8.86 -16.33
CA ARG A 115 16.88 7.63 -16.14
C ARG A 115 18.37 7.91 -16.27
N THR A 116 19.12 7.57 -15.23
CA THR A 116 20.59 7.63 -15.24
C THR A 116 21.24 6.26 -15.02
N ALA A 117 20.46 5.27 -14.57
CA ALA A 117 20.98 3.92 -14.35
C ALA A 117 21.37 3.23 -15.67
N PRO A 118 22.46 2.44 -15.67
CA PRO A 118 22.82 1.58 -16.79
C PRO A 118 21.66 0.66 -17.19
N ALA A 119 21.46 0.49 -18.49
CA ALA A 119 20.30 -0.26 -19.00
C ALA A 119 20.37 -1.77 -18.70
N ASP A 120 21.56 -2.29 -18.41
CA ASP A 120 21.93 -3.67 -18.14
C ASP A 120 21.96 -4.03 -16.64
N ALA A 121 21.86 -3.04 -15.75
CA ALA A 121 21.71 -3.33 -14.32
C ALA A 121 20.40 -4.10 -14.08
N GLU A 122 20.50 -5.33 -13.58
CA GLU A 122 19.36 -6.24 -13.45
C GLU A 122 18.23 -5.65 -12.59
N GLU A 123 18.57 -4.99 -11.48
CA GLU A 123 17.60 -4.33 -10.61
C GLU A 123 16.86 -3.20 -11.36
N ALA A 124 17.59 -2.37 -12.10
CA ALA A 124 17.02 -1.30 -12.91
C ALA A 124 16.09 -1.87 -14.00
N ALA A 125 16.52 -2.92 -14.69
CA ALA A 125 15.72 -3.60 -15.71
C ALA A 125 14.41 -4.17 -15.13
N LEU A 126 14.43 -4.68 -13.90
CA LEU A 126 13.23 -5.20 -13.24
C LEU A 126 12.24 -4.10 -12.84
N VAL A 127 12.72 -2.95 -12.35
CA VAL A 127 11.85 -1.78 -12.09
C VAL A 127 11.24 -1.24 -13.38
N ARG A 128 12.00 -1.22 -14.49
CA ARG A 128 11.47 -0.85 -15.82
C ARG A 128 10.35 -1.79 -16.24
N ARG A 129 10.53 -3.11 -16.11
CA ARG A 129 9.47 -4.09 -16.40
C ARG A 129 8.21 -3.86 -15.57
N MET A 130 8.33 -3.48 -14.30
CA MET A 130 7.16 -3.13 -13.46
C MET A 130 6.35 -1.97 -14.05
N LEU A 131 7.03 -0.91 -14.52
CA LEU A 131 6.38 0.25 -15.14
C LEU A 131 5.80 -0.06 -16.53
N ASP A 132 6.51 -0.87 -17.33
CA ASP A 132 6.07 -1.26 -18.67
C ASP A 132 4.86 -2.21 -18.62
N ALA A 133 4.77 -3.05 -17.58
CA ALA A 133 3.63 -3.94 -17.34
C ALA A 133 2.37 -3.21 -16.84
N ALA A 134 2.45 -1.92 -16.50
CA ALA A 134 1.29 -1.16 -16.07
C ALA A 134 0.21 -1.16 -17.17
N PRO A 135 -1.04 -1.55 -16.85
CA PRO A 135 -2.07 -1.71 -17.86
C PRO A 135 -2.55 -0.36 -18.37
N GLY A 136 -2.86 -0.24 -19.67
CA GLY A 136 -3.47 0.97 -20.21
C GLY A 136 -4.95 1.14 -19.82
N ALA A 137 -5.62 0.03 -19.47
CA ALA A 137 -7.02 0.03 -19.06
C ALA A 137 -7.15 0.17 -17.54
N TRP A 138 -8.09 1.01 -17.09
CA TRP A 138 -8.51 1.09 -15.68
C TRP A 138 -9.59 0.05 -15.41
N ALA A 139 -9.17 -1.21 -15.23
CA ALA A 139 -10.06 -2.34 -14.96
C ALA A 139 -9.46 -3.26 -13.90
N ARG A 140 -10.31 -3.88 -13.10
CA ARG A 140 -9.92 -4.65 -11.92
C ARG A 140 -8.92 -5.76 -12.20
N GLU A 141 -9.21 -6.63 -13.16
CA GLU A 141 -8.35 -7.79 -13.47
C GLU A 141 -6.93 -7.40 -13.90
N PRO A 142 -6.73 -6.53 -14.91
CA PRO A 142 -5.37 -6.15 -15.30
C PRO A 142 -4.64 -5.35 -14.20
N LEU A 143 -5.37 -4.57 -13.39
CA LEU A 143 -4.78 -3.90 -12.23
C LEU A 143 -4.37 -4.88 -11.14
N ARG A 144 -5.11 -5.97 -10.96
CA ARG A 144 -4.78 -7.03 -10.00
C ARG A 144 -3.51 -7.76 -10.40
N GLU A 145 -3.43 -8.21 -11.66
CA GLU A 145 -2.22 -8.86 -12.19
C GLU A 145 -0.99 -7.96 -12.06
N TRP A 146 -1.15 -6.67 -12.37
CA TRP A 146 -0.09 -5.69 -12.22
C TRP A 146 0.33 -5.48 -10.76
N ALA A 147 -0.62 -5.42 -9.82
CA ALA A 147 -0.33 -5.31 -8.39
C ALA A 147 0.38 -6.55 -7.84
N ASP A 148 -0.05 -7.75 -8.26
CA ASP A 148 0.60 -9.01 -7.89
C ASP A 148 2.05 -9.06 -8.39
N THR A 149 2.26 -8.70 -9.65
CA THR A 149 3.59 -8.63 -10.28
C THR A 149 4.48 -7.62 -9.59
N CYS A 150 3.98 -6.40 -9.35
CA CYS A 150 4.75 -5.35 -8.67
C CYS A 150 5.11 -5.72 -7.23
N SER A 151 4.21 -6.40 -6.52
CA SER A 151 4.47 -6.87 -5.16
C SER A 151 5.60 -7.89 -5.12
N LEU A 152 5.58 -8.92 -5.99
CA LEU A 152 6.67 -9.92 -6.09
C LEU A 152 8.00 -9.25 -6.45
N ALA A 153 7.98 -8.43 -7.50
CA ALA A 153 9.15 -7.73 -8.02
C ALA A 153 9.82 -6.84 -6.95
N ALA A 154 9.02 -6.09 -6.18
CA ALA A 154 9.55 -5.26 -5.11
C ALA A 154 10.16 -6.09 -3.97
N LEU A 155 9.56 -7.21 -3.58
CA LEU A 155 10.12 -8.09 -2.55
C LEU A 155 11.45 -8.70 -3.01
N GLU A 156 11.52 -9.15 -4.26
CA GLU A 156 12.74 -9.69 -4.86
C GLU A 156 13.87 -8.65 -4.88
N LEU A 157 13.59 -7.42 -5.30
CA LEU A 157 14.57 -6.32 -5.26
C LEU A 157 15.08 -6.07 -3.85
N HIS A 158 14.18 -5.96 -2.87
CA HIS A 158 14.57 -5.72 -1.49
C HIS A 158 15.40 -6.87 -0.90
N HIS A 159 15.13 -8.12 -1.30
CA HIS A 159 15.96 -9.27 -0.95
C HIS A 159 17.37 -9.14 -1.54
N ARG A 160 17.48 -8.95 -2.87
CA ARG A 160 18.76 -8.81 -3.60
C ARG A 160 19.63 -7.67 -3.05
N LEU A 161 19.00 -6.63 -2.50
CA LEU A 161 19.71 -5.48 -1.94
C LEU A 161 20.30 -5.70 -0.54
N CYS A 162 19.87 -6.75 0.18
CA CYS A 162 20.26 -6.97 1.57
C CYS A 162 20.92 -8.34 1.83
N ALA A 163 20.57 -9.35 1.06
CA ALA A 163 20.95 -10.74 1.30
C ALA A 163 21.85 -11.27 0.18
N ALA A 164 22.68 -12.26 0.52
CA ALA A 164 23.33 -13.08 -0.49
C ALA A 164 22.28 -13.82 -1.33
N PRO A 165 22.58 -14.17 -2.59
CA PRO A 165 21.68 -14.97 -3.41
C PRO A 165 21.19 -16.21 -2.66
N SER A 166 19.87 -16.34 -2.53
CA SER A 166 19.24 -17.44 -1.83
C SER A 166 18.59 -18.40 -2.83
N PRO A 167 18.98 -19.69 -2.86
CA PRO A 167 18.25 -20.70 -3.61
C PRO A 167 16.81 -20.80 -3.10
N GLY A 168 15.85 -20.96 -4.01
CA GLY A 168 14.44 -21.08 -3.65
C GLY A 168 13.80 -19.75 -3.18
N LEU A 169 14.33 -18.61 -3.62
CA LEU A 169 13.79 -17.30 -3.28
C LEU A 169 12.31 -17.17 -3.65
N ALA A 170 11.89 -17.72 -4.80
CA ALA A 170 10.50 -17.66 -5.25
C ALA A 170 9.55 -18.31 -4.23
N GLU A 171 9.89 -19.50 -3.75
CA GLU A 171 9.11 -20.25 -2.75
C GLU A 171 9.12 -19.55 -1.38
N VAL A 172 10.24 -18.90 -1.02
CA VAL A 172 10.33 -18.08 0.20
C VAL A 172 9.39 -16.87 0.11
N LEU A 173 9.40 -16.14 -1.01
CA LEU A 173 8.54 -14.97 -1.21
C LEU A 173 7.07 -15.35 -1.27
N ASP A 174 6.72 -16.44 -1.97
CA ASP A 174 5.35 -16.95 -2.05
C ASP A 174 4.80 -17.30 -0.65
N ARG A 175 5.57 -18.06 0.14
CA ARG A 175 5.23 -18.38 1.53
C ARG A 175 5.03 -17.13 2.38
N CYS A 176 5.91 -16.14 2.26
CA CYS A 176 5.79 -14.89 3.03
C CYS A 176 4.51 -14.12 2.65
N ARG A 177 4.20 -14.03 1.35
CA ARG A 177 3.01 -13.33 0.85
C ARG A 177 1.70 -14.00 1.24
N THR A 178 1.71 -15.32 1.39
CA THR A 178 0.55 -16.14 1.81
C THR A 178 0.40 -16.22 3.34
N GLY A 179 1.18 -15.44 4.10
CA GLY A 179 1.03 -15.33 5.56
C GLY A 179 1.91 -16.30 6.37
N GLY A 180 2.81 -17.02 5.72
CA GLY A 180 3.81 -17.84 6.40
C GLY A 180 4.91 -17.01 7.09
N PRO A 181 5.82 -17.67 7.82
CA PRO A 181 6.85 -16.99 8.58
C PRO A 181 7.78 -16.16 7.69
N GLN A 182 8.08 -14.95 8.14
CA GLN A 182 9.06 -14.04 7.55
C GLN A 182 10.45 -14.70 7.55
N GLY A 183 11.27 -14.33 6.59
CA GLY A 183 12.55 -14.99 6.34
C GLY A 183 13.18 -14.62 4.99
N ALA A 184 12.65 -13.63 4.29
CA ALA A 184 13.24 -13.11 3.07
C ALA A 184 14.38 -12.11 3.35
N GLY A 185 14.65 -11.80 4.62
CA GLY A 185 15.68 -10.87 5.06
C GLY A 185 15.10 -9.48 5.35
N PRO A 186 15.83 -8.64 6.11
CA PRO A 186 15.24 -7.51 6.82
C PRO A 186 14.65 -6.43 5.90
N LEU A 187 15.22 -6.21 4.71
CA LEU A 187 14.64 -5.29 3.73
C LEU A 187 13.37 -5.84 3.08
N ALA A 188 13.36 -7.12 2.70
CA ALA A 188 12.19 -7.76 2.09
C ALA A 188 11.06 -7.90 3.12
N ASP A 189 11.37 -8.26 4.36
CA ASP A 189 10.39 -8.33 5.45
C ASP A 189 9.80 -6.93 5.77
N GLY A 190 10.64 -5.88 5.71
CA GLY A 190 10.19 -4.50 5.85
C GLY A 190 9.29 -4.04 4.70
N GLU A 191 9.61 -4.47 3.47
CA GLU A 191 8.80 -4.21 2.29
C GLU A 191 7.44 -4.93 2.35
N LEU A 192 7.42 -6.20 2.75
CA LEU A 192 6.20 -6.97 2.96
C LEU A 192 5.25 -6.25 3.93
N ARG A 193 5.76 -5.79 5.08
CA ARG A 193 4.95 -5.03 6.05
C ARG A 193 4.38 -3.75 5.46
N ARG A 194 5.15 -3.03 4.62
CA ARG A 194 4.66 -1.82 3.94
C ARG A 194 3.58 -2.13 2.93
N GLN A 195 3.73 -3.18 2.12
CA GLN A 195 2.71 -3.60 1.15
C GLN A 195 1.39 -3.96 1.84
N THR A 196 1.45 -4.79 2.89
CA THR A 196 0.31 -5.12 3.74
C THR A 196 -0.35 -3.86 4.28
N ARG A 197 0.45 -2.96 4.88
CA ARG A 197 -0.06 -1.75 5.50
C ARG A 197 -0.74 -0.79 4.52
N VAL A 198 -0.20 -0.66 3.30
CA VAL A 198 -0.79 0.16 2.24
C VAL A 198 -2.19 -0.36 1.89
N LEU A 199 -2.35 -1.66 1.68
CA LEU A 199 -3.63 -2.26 1.31
C LEU A 199 -4.66 -2.21 2.45
N GLU A 200 -4.24 -2.38 3.70
CA GLU A 200 -5.10 -2.15 4.88
C GLU A 200 -5.64 -0.71 4.90
N ILE A 201 -4.74 0.27 4.80
CA ILE A 201 -5.11 1.69 4.82
C ILE A 201 -6.08 2.07 3.69
N LEU A 202 -5.93 1.44 2.53
CA LEU A 202 -6.78 1.67 1.36
C LEU A 202 -8.15 0.98 1.52
N ALA A 203 -8.17 -0.21 2.13
CA ALA A 203 -9.41 -0.93 2.43
C ALA A 203 -10.30 -0.21 3.46
N ASP A 204 -9.71 0.54 4.38
CA ASP A 204 -10.47 1.33 5.37
C ASP A 204 -11.32 2.45 4.75
N GLY A 205 -11.11 2.79 3.46
CA GLY A 205 -11.94 3.75 2.71
C GLY A 205 -11.90 5.21 3.20
N ALA A 206 -11.14 5.50 4.25
CA ALA A 206 -11.06 6.83 4.84
C ALA A 206 -10.52 7.87 3.84
N ALA A 207 -11.06 9.10 3.88
CA ALA A 207 -10.72 10.20 2.95
C ALA A 207 -9.20 10.51 2.83
N GLY A 208 -8.38 10.08 3.79
CA GLY A 208 -6.92 10.22 3.80
C GLY A 208 -6.12 8.98 3.41
N GLY A 209 -6.75 7.86 3.03
CA GLY A 209 -6.09 6.57 2.78
C GLY A 209 -4.98 6.68 1.73
N LEU A 210 -5.27 7.31 0.59
CA LEU A 210 -4.28 7.49 -0.48
C LEU A 210 -3.11 8.37 -0.05
N ARG A 211 -3.36 9.43 0.74
CA ARG A 211 -2.28 10.29 1.25
C ARG A 211 -1.35 9.51 2.17
N ARG A 212 -1.91 8.70 3.07
CA ARG A 212 -1.11 7.83 3.95
C ARG A 212 -0.30 6.80 3.15
N ALA A 213 -0.87 6.21 2.10
CA ALA A 213 -0.14 5.30 1.22
C ALA A 213 1.03 5.98 0.49
N LEU A 214 0.83 7.23 0.03
CA LEU A 214 1.89 8.07 -0.53
C LEU A 214 3.01 8.36 0.48
N ASP A 215 2.66 8.72 1.73
CA ASP A 215 3.64 9.02 2.77
C ASP A 215 4.48 7.78 3.13
N LEU A 216 3.86 6.59 3.22
CA LEU A 216 4.56 5.31 3.39
C LEU A 216 5.47 4.96 2.21
N SER A 217 5.06 5.29 0.99
CA SER A 217 5.87 5.07 -0.22
C SER A 217 7.09 5.99 -0.23
N ALA A 218 6.93 7.25 0.15
CA ALA A 218 8.03 8.19 0.30
C ALA A 218 9.02 7.76 1.40
N GLU A 219 8.52 7.21 2.52
CA GLU A 219 9.38 6.62 3.56
C GLU A 219 10.17 5.43 3.04
N GLY A 220 9.52 4.48 2.38
CA GLY A 220 10.19 3.32 1.80
C GLY A 220 11.23 3.70 0.74
N ARG A 221 10.95 4.73 -0.07
CA ARG A 221 11.92 5.28 -1.03
C ARG A 221 13.17 5.81 -0.34
N ARG A 222 13.03 6.57 0.75
CA ARG A 222 14.17 7.07 1.55
C ARG A 222 15.00 5.92 2.14
N VAL A 223 14.35 4.86 2.60
CA VAL A 223 15.06 3.65 3.09
C VAL A 223 15.87 3.03 1.96
N LEU A 224 15.29 2.86 0.77
CA LEU A 224 15.99 2.28 -0.38
C LEU A 224 17.19 3.14 -0.81
N GLN A 225 17.02 4.46 -0.89
CA GLN A 225 18.11 5.40 -1.20
C GLN A 225 19.25 5.31 -0.18
N ALA A 226 18.94 5.17 1.12
CA ALA A 226 19.95 4.99 2.16
C ALA A 226 20.73 3.67 1.99
N VAL A 227 20.04 2.58 1.62
CA VAL A 227 20.66 1.29 1.31
C VAL A 227 21.59 1.40 0.11
N LEU A 228 21.13 2.00 -0.99
CA LEU A 228 21.94 2.21 -2.20
C LEU A 228 23.17 3.06 -1.91
N SER A 229 23.01 4.14 -1.16
CA SER A 229 24.11 5.01 -0.72
C SER A 229 25.13 4.25 0.15
N ARG A 230 24.66 3.32 1.00
CA ARG A 230 25.55 2.46 1.77
C ARG A 230 26.33 1.50 0.87
N ARG A 231 25.65 0.83 -0.07
CA ARG A 231 26.28 -0.10 -1.03
C ARG A 231 27.34 0.59 -1.88
N ALA A 232 27.05 1.79 -2.40
CA ALA A 232 27.99 2.57 -3.21
C ALA A 232 29.27 2.98 -2.45
N ARG A 233 29.21 3.09 -1.12
CA ARG A 233 30.39 3.36 -0.28
C ARG A 233 31.21 2.12 0.07
N THR A 234 30.64 0.93 -0.12
CA THR A 234 31.27 -0.35 0.22
C THR A 234 31.69 -1.17 -1.01
N ALA A 235 31.25 -0.75 -2.20
CA ALA A 235 31.64 -1.29 -3.50
C ALA A 235 32.94 -0.62 -3.96
#